data_AF-A0A2K3MFT7-F1
#
_entry.id   AF-A0A2K3MFT7-F1
#
_cell.length_a   1.000
_cell.length_b   1.000
_cell.length_c   1.000
_cell.angle_alpha   90.00
_cell.angle_beta   90.00
_cell.angle_gamma   90.00
#
_symmetry.space_group_name_H-M   'P 1'
#
loop_
_entity.id
_entity.type
_entity.pdbx_description
1 polymer ?
#
loop_
_entity_poly.entity_id
_entity_poly.type
_entity_poly.pdbx_seq_one_letter_code
_entity_poly.pdbx_strand_id
1 'polypeptide(L)'
;MFHKICRVPIVEYYVEFKELMEEAFMMLENGIINSDGFYAMDYKKVKLMAQCESGLRTCDCSECVNDAVMVAKEECDGSASVEIYFDKCFISYTYMLKSGNGDDDSYVP
;
A
#
# COMPACT_ATOMS: atom_id res chain seq x y z
N MET A 1 11.37 2.53 -15.50
CA MET A 1 9.99 2.88 -15.98
C MET A 1 9.07 2.24 -14.98
N PHE A 2 8.21 2.98 -14.28
CA PHE A 2 7.38 2.37 -13.24
C PHE A 2 6.00 2.01 -13.79
N HIS A 3 5.40 0.97 -13.23
CA HIS A 3 4.02 0.57 -13.53
C HIS A 3 3.16 0.78 -12.29
N LYS A 4 1.93 1.25 -12.49
CA LYS A 4 0.93 1.39 -11.42
C LYS A 4 -0.36 0.69 -11.82
N ILE A 5 -1.01 0.09 -10.83
CA ILE A 5 -2.34 -0.47 -10.95
C ILE A 5 -3.15 0.14 -9.80
N CYS A 6 -4.14 0.98 -10.13
CA CYS A 6 -5.08 1.52 -9.16
C CYS A 6 -6.45 0.86 -9.44
N ARG A 7 -6.99 0.12 -8.47
CA ARG A 7 -8.28 -0.59 -8.61
C ARG A 7 -9.32 -0.01 -7.65
N VAL A 8 -10.57 -0.09 -8.10
CA VAL A 8 -11.81 0.21 -7.36
C VAL A 8 -11.78 1.55 -6.61
N PRO A 9 -12.39 2.62 -7.13
CA PRO A 9 -12.45 3.87 -6.41
C PRO A 9 -13.38 3.78 -5.17
N ILE A 10 -12.94 4.35 -4.07
CA ILE A 10 -13.67 4.59 -2.82
C ILE A 10 -14.48 5.88 -2.98
N VAL A 11 -15.80 5.75 -3.04
CA VAL A 11 -16.73 6.90 -3.16
C VAL A 11 -17.42 7.20 -1.82
N GLU A 12 -17.72 6.17 -1.05
CA GLU A 12 -18.25 6.28 0.31
C GLU A 12 -17.11 6.20 1.34
N TYR A 13 -17.20 6.96 2.43
CA TYR A 13 -16.20 7.00 3.52
C TYR A 13 -14.79 7.45 3.09
N TYR A 14 -14.66 8.21 2.00
CA TYR A 14 -13.37 8.67 1.46
C TYR A 14 -12.50 9.41 2.48
N VAL A 15 -13.08 10.25 3.34
CA VAL A 15 -12.33 10.99 4.38
C VAL A 15 -11.70 10.03 5.40
N GLU A 16 -12.49 9.09 5.94
CA GLU A 16 -12.00 8.08 6.88
C GLU A 16 -10.96 7.16 6.23
N PHE A 17 -11.17 6.79 4.97
CA PHE A 17 -10.20 6.03 4.18
C PHE A 17 -8.87 6.77 4.09
N LYS A 18 -8.89 8.07 3.77
CA LYS A 18 -7.68 8.87 3.60
C LYS A 18 -6.86 8.94 4.89
N GLU A 19 -7.51 9.26 6.02
CA GLU A 19 -6.85 9.30 7.34
C GLU A 19 -6.25 7.93 7.71
N LEU A 20 -7.01 6.86 7.47
CA LEU A 20 -6.55 5.49 7.72
C LEU A 20 -5.33 5.13 6.87
N MET A 21 -5.33 5.50 5.59
CA MET A 21 -4.24 5.21 4.66
C MET A 21 -2.98 6.01 5.00
N GLU A 22 -3.10 7.27 5.44
CA GLU A 22 -1.95 8.06 5.91
C GLU A 22 -1.25 7.37 7.09
N GLU A 23 -2.00 6.89 8.07
CA GLU A 23 -1.46 6.10 9.19
C GLU A 23 -0.83 4.79 8.73
N ALA A 24 -1.49 4.07 7.82
CA ALA A 24 -1.01 2.80 7.30
C ALA A 24 0.31 2.95 6.52
N PHE A 25 0.43 4.00 5.70
CA PHE A 25 1.66 4.28 4.97
C PHE A 25 2.82 4.63 5.88
N MET A 26 2.61 5.42 6.94
CA MET A 26 3.66 5.68 7.92
C MET A 26 4.19 4.38 8.57
N MET A 27 3.32 3.39 8.80
CA MET A 27 3.75 2.10 9.32
C MET A 27 4.56 1.30 8.30
N LEU A 28 4.18 1.34 7.02
CA LEU A 28 4.91 0.68 5.94
C LEU A 28 6.31 1.30 5.74
N GLU A 29 6.40 2.63 5.67
CA GLU A 29 7.64 3.40 5.49
C GLU A 29 8.62 3.16 6.65
N ASN A 30 8.13 3.10 7.90
CA ASN A 30 8.98 2.79 9.05
C ASN A 30 9.34 1.31 9.13
N GLY A 31 8.42 0.43 8.77
CA GLY A 31 8.59 -1.02 8.84
C GLY A 31 9.68 -1.52 7.91
N ILE A 32 9.76 -0.98 6.69
CA ILE A 32 10.71 -1.48 5.68
C ILE A 32 12.18 -1.28 6.10
N ILE A 33 12.50 -0.24 6.88
CA ILE A 33 13.87 0.15 7.24
C ILE A 33 14.65 -1.00 7.91
N ASN A 34 14.00 -1.84 8.71
CA ASN A 34 14.66 -2.93 9.45
C ASN A 34 14.09 -4.31 9.08
N SER A 35 13.62 -4.47 7.85
CA SER A 35 12.88 -5.65 7.40
C SER A 35 13.64 -6.54 6.41
N ASP A 36 14.94 -6.29 6.23
CA ASP A 36 15.78 -6.96 5.23
C ASP A 36 15.18 -6.93 3.81
N GLY A 37 14.45 -5.85 3.49
CA GLY A 37 13.87 -5.62 2.17
C GLY A 37 12.49 -6.25 1.95
N PHE A 38 11.83 -6.78 2.98
CA PHE A 38 10.45 -7.24 2.87
C PHE A 38 9.64 -6.95 4.14
N TYR A 39 8.57 -6.17 4.00
CA TYR A 39 7.68 -5.84 5.09
C TYR A 39 6.22 -6.03 4.67
N ALA A 40 5.44 -6.75 5.48
CA ALA A 40 4.01 -6.94 5.26
C ALA A 40 3.26 -6.80 6.59
N MET A 41 2.11 -6.15 6.58
CA MET A 41 1.29 -6.00 7.78
C MET A 41 -0.19 -5.80 7.48
N ASP A 42 -1.01 -6.15 8.47
CA ASP A 42 -2.41 -5.77 8.52
C ASP A 42 -2.56 -4.56 9.46
N TYR A 43 -2.97 -3.41 8.92
CA TYR A 43 -3.26 -2.19 9.66
C TYR A 43 -4.77 -1.90 9.67
N LYS A 44 -5.44 -2.23 10.77
CA LYS A 44 -6.90 -2.12 10.92
C LYS A 44 -7.63 -2.86 9.78
N LYS A 45 -8.09 -2.14 8.74
CA LYS A 45 -8.78 -2.69 7.56
C LYS A 45 -7.92 -2.68 6.29
N VAL A 46 -6.64 -2.36 6.39
CA VAL A 46 -5.73 -2.26 5.25
C VAL A 46 -4.69 -3.36 5.35
N LYS A 47 -4.48 -4.12 4.28
CA LYS A 47 -3.31 -5.00 4.13
C LYS A 47 -2.27 -4.26 3.33
N LEU A 48 -1.03 -4.21 3.80
CA LEU A 48 0.08 -3.54 3.12
C LEU A 48 1.27 -4.48 2.96
N MET A 49 2.00 -4.28 1.87
CA MET A 49 3.26 -4.97 1.62
C MET A 49 4.23 -4.03 0.90
N ALA A 50 5.50 -4.14 1.23
CA ALA A 50 6.60 -3.57 0.50
C ALA A 50 7.71 -4.61 0.33
N GLN A 51 8.31 -4.66 -0.86
CA GLN A 51 9.43 -5.53 -1.17
C GLN A 51 10.46 -4.76 -1.98
N CYS A 52 11.73 -4.86 -1.59
CA CYS A 52 12.86 -4.28 -2.29
C CYS A 52 13.60 -5.35 -3.10
N GLU A 53 14.33 -4.91 -4.12
CA GLU A 53 15.29 -5.75 -4.82
C GLU A 53 16.34 -6.31 -3.84
N SER A 54 16.69 -7.58 -4.01
CA SER A 54 17.66 -8.25 -3.13
C SER A 54 19.05 -7.60 -3.21
N GLY A 55 19.65 -7.31 -2.06
CA GLY A 55 20.99 -6.72 -1.97
C GLY A 55 21.03 -5.20 -2.04
N LEU A 56 19.87 -4.52 -2.11
CA LEU A 56 19.80 -3.08 -1.90
C LEU A 56 20.23 -2.70 -0.48
N ARG A 57 20.89 -1.55 -0.34
CA ARG A 57 21.16 -0.96 0.97
C ARG A 57 19.85 -0.47 1.57
N THR A 58 19.74 -0.49 2.89
CA THR A 58 18.55 -0.02 3.63
C THR A 58 18.07 1.36 3.18
N CYS A 59 18.99 2.31 2.97
CA CYS A 59 18.63 3.66 2.52
C CYS A 59 18.00 3.66 1.11
N ASP A 60 18.58 2.91 0.18
CA ASP A 60 18.09 2.85 -1.21
C ASP A 60 16.71 2.16 -1.27
N CYS A 61 16.51 1.14 -0.42
CA CYS A 61 15.23 0.45 -0.28
C CYS A 61 14.15 1.37 0.32
N SER A 62 14.47 2.08 1.42
CA SER A 62 13.55 3.02 2.05
C SER A 62 13.17 4.18 1.14
N GLU A 63 14.14 4.74 0.39
CA GLU A 63 13.89 5.79 -0.59
C GLU A 63 12.92 5.33 -1.69
N CYS A 64 13.14 4.16 -2.28
CA CYS A 64 12.24 3.61 -3.30
C CYS A 64 10.82 3.40 -2.77
N VAL A 65 10.68 2.86 -1.55
CA VAL A 65 9.36 2.65 -0.94
C VAL A 65 8.65 3.98 -0.68
N ASN A 66 9.37 5.00 -0.20
CA ASN A 66 8.80 6.34 -0.01
C ASN A 66 8.31 6.95 -1.33
N ASP A 67 9.10 6.84 -2.40
CA ASP A 67 8.70 7.31 -3.74
C ASP A 67 7.45 6.55 -4.24
N ALA A 68 7.40 5.24 -4.03
CA ALA A 68 6.25 4.42 -4.40
C ALA A 68 4.99 4.79 -3.61
N VAL A 69 5.12 5.10 -2.31
CA VAL A 69 4.02 5.59 -1.48
C VAL A 69 3.54 6.97 -1.96
N MET A 70 4.45 7.86 -2.35
CA MET A 70 4.09 9.17 -2.92
C MET A 70 3.27 9.01 -4.20
N VAL A 71 3.69 8.14 -5.12
CA VAL A 71 2.91 7.81 -6.32
C VAL A 71 1.54 7.24 -5.93
N ALA A 72 1.46 6.35 -4.96
CA ALA A 72 0.18 5.80 -4.51
C ALA A 72 -0.77 6.89 -3.97
N LYS A 73 -0.24 7.88 -3.22
CA LYS A 73 -1.00 9.00 -2.66
C LYS A 73 -1.46 10.00 -3.72
N GLU A 74 -0.63 10.30 -4.73
CA GLU A 74 -0.94 11.33 -5.73
C GLU A 74 -1.68 10.78 -6.95
N GLU A 75 -1.33 9.58 -7.38
CA GLU A 75 -1.76 9.03 -8.66
C GLU A 75 -2.82 7.92 -8.56
N CYS A 76 -3.00 7.33 -7.37
CA CYS A 76 -4.02 6.33 -7.07
C CYS A 76 -4.92 6.77 -5.90
N ASP A 77 -5.06 8.07 -5.69
CA ASP A 77 -5.89 8.64 -4.62
C ASP A 77 -7.32 8.07 -4.64
N GLY A 78 -7.81 7.69 -3.46
CA GLY A 78 -9.11 7.06 -3.31
C GLY A 78 -9.25 5.65 -3.91
N SER A 79 -8.18 4.96 -4.32
CA SER A 79 -8.28 3.57 -4.79
C SER A 79 -8.30 2.59 -3.62
N ALA A 80 -9.16 1.57 -3.66
CA ALA A 80 -9.24 0.57 -2.59
C ALA A 80 -8.05 -0.40 -2.62
N SER A 81 -7.50 -0.65 -3.80
CA SER A 81 -6.39 -1.58 -4.00
C SER A 81 -5.39 -0.96 -4.96
N VAL A 82 -4.13 -0.96 -4.59
CA VAL A 82 -3.05 -0.37 -5.40
C VAL A 82 -1.85 -1.28 -5.41
N GLU A 83 -1.20 -1.36 -6.56
CA GLU A 83 0.08 -2.00 -6.77
C GLU A 83 1.00 -1.03 -7.53
N ILE A 84 2.18 -0.72 -6.98
CA ILE A 84 3.18 0.13 -7.60
C ILE A 84 4.47 -0.67 -7.78
N TYR A 85 4.96 -0.72 -9.01
CA TYR A 85 6.15 -1.45 -9.43
C TYR A 85 7.21 -0.46 -9.89
N PHE A 86 8.27 -0.28 -9.09
CA PHE A 86 9.49 0.41 -9.46
C PHE A 86 10.59 -0.60 -9.82
N ASP A 87 11.66 -0.11 -10.44
CA ASP A 87 12.82 -0.94 -10.80
C ASP A 87 13.48 -1.56 -9.56
N LYS A 88 13.40 -0.89 -8.40
CA LYS A 88 14.07 -1.26 -7.14
C LYS A 88 13.13 -1.76 -6.03
N CYS A 89 11.83 -1.57 -6.16
CA CYS A 89 10.88 -1.96 -5.13
C CYS A 89 9.46 -2.11 -5.67
N PHE A 90 8.65 -2.79 -4.87
CA PHE A 90 7.24 -3.01 -5.08
C PHE A 90 6.49 -2.63 -3.80
N ILE A 91 5.37 -1.95 -3.93
CA ILE A 91 4.41 -1.82 -2.83
C ILE A 91 3.01 -2.23 -3.28
N SER A 92 2.24 -2.76 -2.34
CA SER A 92 0.81 -2.97 -2.53
C SER A 92 0.03 -2.62 -1.28
N TYR A 93 -1.20 -2.14 -1.45
CA TYR A 93 -2.19 -2.14 -0.38
C TYR A 93 -3.55 -2.59 -0.87
N THR A 94 -4.36 -3.10 0.07
CA THR A 94 -5.77 -3.41 -0.16
C THR A 94 -6.59 -3.03 1.07
N TYR A 95 -7.57 -2.14 0.89
CA TYR A 95 -8.55 -1.75 1.88
C TYR A 95 -9.76 -2.69 1.83
N MET A 96 -10.04 -3.33 2.96
CA MET A 96 -11.17 -4.24 3.11
C MET A 96 -12.47 -3.45 3.30
N LEU A 97 -13.22 -3.34 2.21
CA LEU A 97 -14.60 -2.84 2.23
C LEU A 97 -15.53 -3.90 2.82
N LYS A 98 -16.40 -3.48 3.75
CA LYS A 98 -17.53 -4.33 4.17
C LYS A 98 -18.67 -4.15 3.17
N SER A 99 -18.83 -5.08 2.23
CA SER A 99 -20.05 -5.15 1.43
C SER A 99 -21.22 -5.58 2.32
N GLY A 100 -22.27 -4.77 2.37
CA GLY A 100 -23.46 -5.05 3.17
C GLY A 100 -24.32 -6.16 2.57
N ASN A 101 -24.10 -7.40 3.01
CA ASN A 101 -25.09 -8.40 3.42
C ASN A 101 -24.33 -9.68 3.77
N GLY A 102 -24.76 -10.33 4.87
CA GLY A 102 -24.00 -11.36 5.59
C GLY A 102 -23.37 -12.48 4.77
N ASP A 103 -22.23 -12.93 5.30
CA ASP A 103 -21.55 -14.20 5.01
C ASP A 103 -20.68 -14.27 3.74
N ASP A 104 -20.04 -13.17 3.35
CA ASP A 104 -18.91 -13.21 2.43
C ASP A 104 -17.79 -12.28 2.91
N ASP A 105 -16.75 -12.86 3.53
CA ASP A 105 -15.46 -12.22 3.77
C ASP A 105 -14.71 -12.17 2.42
N SER A 106 -15.36 -11.59 1.42
CA SER A 106 -14.85 -11.54 0.05
C SER A 106 -13.76 -10.49 0.00
N TYR A 107 -12.54 -11.00 0.01
CA TYR A 107 -11.37 -10.35 -0.57
C TYR A 107 -11.79 -9.75 -1.93
N VAL A 108 -11.78 -8.41 -2.04
CA VAL A 108 -11.86 -7.76 -3.34
C VAL A 108 -10.41 -7.50 -3.77
N PRO A 109 -9.81 -8.32 -4.67
CA PRO A 109 -8.48 -8.07 -5.22
C PRO A 109 -8.42 -6.79 -6.08
#